data_AF-A0A7D3ZLY3-F1
#
_entry.id   AF-A0A7D3ZLY3-F1
#
_cell.length_a   1.000
_cell.length_b   1.000
_cell.length_c   1.000
_cell.angle_alpha   90.00
_cell.angle_beta   90.00
_cell.angle_gamma   90.00
#
_symmetry.space_group_name_H-M   'P 1'
#
loop_
_entity.id
_entity.type
_entity.pdbx_description
1 polymer ?
#
loop_
_entity_poly.entity_id
_entity_poly.type
_entity_poly.pdbx_seq_one_letter_code
_entity_poly.pdbx_strand_id
1 'polypeptide(L)'
;MTAAATPEAPRPVRPAEPAPGTARTPWGRWWFGPVPRARIAWLRILGYVFLPFDMLLLTSSSLAHARLPADLYRPVLLGRLLHLPAPTPAAMYTLLAVTLASGFVAATGRFLPRLTGYVCACGYLWWVTISMSYGKVDHDHLALVVALFVLPSVGRARIDDQRGCESSAWAARCVQVSVVAAYFLSMWAKVKIGGFPEWPNGATVQWALSRRGTAFGRSLIDYPVLLKASQWFMFTAEAVSPALLFLRGRPLYLFVLFFAGFHAVTYALMSIHFLPHAIWLAAFLPLERLTGRLPARLRRVLGGRSDAASAAAPAAA
;
A
#
# COMPACT_ATOMS: atom_id res chain seq x y z
N MET A 1 -79.42 -11.58 12.20
CA MET A 1 -78.16 -12.01 12.84
C MET A 1 -77.15 -12.24 11.73
N THR A 2 -76.29 -11.26 11.47
CA THR A 2 -75.32 -11.25 10.37
C THR A 2 -73.95 -11.56 10.95
N ALA A 3 -73.36 -12.69 10.56
CA ALA A 3 -72.05 -13.11 11.03
C ALA A 3 -70.96 -12.31 10.30
N ALA A 4 -70.08 -11.65 11.08
CA ALA A 4 -68.95 -10.89 10.57
C ALA A 4 -67.83 -11.84 10.11
N ALA A 5 -67.32 -11.62 8.89
CA ALA A 5 -66.20 -12.36 8.33
C ALA A 5 -64.87 -11.91 8.99
N THR A 6 -64.06 -12.87 9.41
CA THR A 6 -62.74 -12.70 9.99
C THR A 6 -61.72 -12.21 8.95
N PRO A 7 -60.78 -11.30 9.28
CA PRO A 7 -59.77 -10.84 8.33
C PRO A 7 -58.71 -11.93 8.10
N GLU A 8 -58.40 -12.19 6.84
CA GLU A 8 -57.36 -13.14 6.43
C GLU A 8 -55.96 -12.59 6.79
N ALA A 9 -55.16 -13.38 7.51
CA ALA A 9 -53.80 -12.99 7.91
C ALA A 9 -52.87 -12.85 6.69
N PRO A 10 -51.98 -11.83 6.64
CA PRO A 10 -51.08 -11.65 5.52
C PRO A 10 -50.13 -12.83 5.36
N ARG A 11 -50.09 -13.41 4.16
CA ARG A 11 -49.17 -14.51 3.83
C ARG A 11 -47.72 -14.06 4.02
N PRO A 12 -46.85 -14.89 4.63
CA PRO A 12 -45.44 -14.57 4.79
C PRO A 12 -44.79 -14.42 3.41
N VAL A 13 -44.24 -13.23 3.15
CA VAL A 13 -43.42 -12.95 1.97
C VAL A 13 -42.15 -13.80 2.08
N ARG A 14 -42.02 -14.82 1.23
CA ARG A 14 -40.76 -15.56 1.09
C ARG A 14 -39.66 -14.56 0.71
N PRO A 15 -38.47 -14.62 1.35
CA PRO A 15 -37.33 -13.84 0.89
C PRO A 15 -37.08 -14.17 -0.59
N ALA A 16 -36.98 -13.14 -1.43
CA ALA A 16 -36.64 -13.32 -2.83
C ALA A 16 -35.33 -14.13 -2.93
N GLU A 17 -35.38 -15.26 -3.63
CA GLU A 17 -34.16 -15.99 -3.98
C GLU A 17 -33.22 -15.05 -4.73
N PRO A 18 -31.92 -15.02 -4.38
CA PRO A 18 -30.96 -14.19 -5.09
C PRO A 18 -30.97 -14.58 -6.56
N ALA A 19 -31.28 -13.61 -7.43
CA ALA A 19 -31.26 -13.80 -8.87
C ALA A 19 -29.94 -14.46 -9.30
N PRO A 20 -29.96 -15.43 -10.24
CA PRO A 20 -28.74 -16.11 -10.69
C PRO A 20 -27.77 -15.06 -11.23
N GLY A 21 -26.74 -14.75 -10.44
CA GLY A 21 -25.79 -13.70 -10.76
C GLY A 21 -25.11 -14.02 -12.09
N THR A 22 -25.09 -13.05 -13.01
CA THR A 22 -24.31 -13.11 -14.25
C THR A 22 -22.94 -13.71 -13.96
N ALA A 23 -22.64 -14.86 -14.57
CA ALA A 23 -21.39 -15.56 -14.33
C ALA A 23 -20.21 -14.61 -14.60
N ARG A 24 -19.54 -14.16 -13.53
CA ARG A 24 -18.42 -13.23 -13.67
C ARG A 24 -17.30 -13.89 -14.47
N THR A 25 -16.67 -13.14 -15.36
CA THR A 25 -15.46 -13.62 -16.06
C THR A 25 -14.35 -13.94 -15.05
N PRO A 26 -13.37 -14.79 -15.38
CA PRO A 26 -12.20 -15.03 -14.53
C PRO A 26 -11.51 -13.72 -14.11
N TRP A 27 -11.44 -12.75 -15.02
CA TRP A 27 -10.87 -11.42 -14.76
C TRP A 27 -11.72 -10.60 -13.79
N GLY A 28 -13.05 -10.61 -13.95
CA GLY A 28 -13.97 -9.98 -13.01
C GLY A 28 -13.86 -10.56 -11.60
N ARG A 29 -13.71 -11.89 -11.49
CA ARG A 29 -13.46 -12.56 -10.19
C ARG A 29 -12.11 -12.20 -9.59
N TRP A 30 -11.07 -12.00 -10.39
CA TRP A 30 -9.74 -11.64 -9.88
C TRP A 30 -9.72 -10.24 -9.27
N TRP A 31 -10.35 -9.27 -9.95
CA TRP A 31 -10.46 -7.88 -9.49
C TRP A 31 -11.46 -7.68 -8.34
N PHE A 32 -12.62 -8.34 -8.41
CA PHE A 32 -13.77 -8.03 -7.56
C PHE A 32 -14.24 -9.21 -6.69
N GLY A 33 -13.52 -10.33 -6.68
CA GLY A 33 -13.82 -11.47 -5.80
C GLY A 33 -13.71 -11.04 -4.32
N PRO A 34 -14.72 -11.29 -3.48
CA PRO A 34 -14.86 -10.64 -2.18
C PRO A 34 -13.64 -10.88 -1.27
N VAL A 35 -13.08 -9.79 -0.73
CA VAL A 35 -11.99 -9.81 0.26
C VAL A 35 -12.50 -9.23 1.58
N PRO A 36 -12.15 -9.80 2.76
CA PRO A 36 -12.57 -9.27 4.05
C PRO A 36 -12.14 -7.82 4.27
N ARG A 37 -13.05 -6.98 4.76
CA ARG A 37 -12.76 -5.58 5.11
C ARG A 37 -11.64 -5.45 6.15
N ALA A 38 -11.49 -6.43 7.04
CA ALA A 38 -10.39 -6.53 7.99
C ALA A 38 -9.01 -6.43 7.33
N ARG A 39 -8.82 -6.97 6.13
CA ARG A 39 -7.55 -6.86 5.40
C ARG A 39 -7.22 -5.40 5.06
N ILE A 40 -8.22 -4.63 4.64
CA ILE A 40 -8.07 -3.20 4.34
C ILE A 40 -7.76 -2.40 5.60
N ALA A 41 -8.38 -2.74 6.74
CA ALA A 41 -8.07 -2.10 8.00
C ALA A 41 -6.59 -2.31 8.39
N TRP A 42 -6.05 -3.52 8.23
CA TRP A 42 -4.63 -3.79 8.46
C TRP A 42 -3.70 -3.04 7.50
N LEU A 43 -4.02 -3.00 6.21
CA LEU A 43 -3.25 -2.24 5.22
C LEU A 43 -3.27 -0.74 5.51
N ARG A 44 -4.38 -0.19 6.00
CA ARG A 44 -4.46 1.20 6.46
C ARG A 44 -3.59 1.45 7.67
N ILE A 45 -3.64 0.59 8.69
CA ILE A 45 -2.78 0.71 9.87
C ILE A 45 -1.32 0.70 9.43
N LEU A 46 -0.92 -0.27 8.61
CA LEU A 46 0.44 -0.37 8.09
C LEU A 46 0.86 0.91 7.35
N GLY A 47 0.06 1.37 6.39
CA GLY A 47 0.38 2.54 5.57
C GLY A 47 0.43 3.83 6.39
N TYR A 48 -0.60 4.13 7.18
CA TYR A 48 -0.69 5.39 7.91
C TYR A 48 0.27 5.46 9.10
N VAL A 49 0.59 4.35 9.76
CA VAL A 49 1.63 4.31 10.80
C VAL A 49 3.02 4.43 10.20
N PHE A 50 3.21 3.98 8.96
CA PHE A 50 4.47 4.16 8.25
C PHE A 50 4.73 5.62 7.83
N LEU A 51 3.69 6.43 7.61
CA LEU A 51 3.83 7.81 7.12
C LEU A 51 4.73 8.72 7.97
N PRO A 52 4.60 8.78 9.32
CA PRO A 52 5.53 9.57 10.14
C PRO A 52 6.98 9.13 9.94
N PHE A 53 7.25 7.83 9.89
CA PHE A 53 8.59 7.30 9.66
C PHE A 53 9.12 7.72 8.30
N ASP A 54 8.30 7.57 7.25
CA ASP A 54 8.64 7.99 5.90
C ASP A 54 8.94 9.49 5.82
N MET A 55 7.97 10.32 6.21
CA MET A 55 8.04 11.78 6.06
C MET A 55 9.15 12.40 6.92
N LEU A 56 9.38 11.89 8.13
CA LEU A 56 10.35 12.48 9.05
C LEU A 56 11.76 11.93 8.89
N LEU A 57 11.94 10.74 8.30
CA LEU A 57 13.27 10.11 8.18
C LEU A 57 13.67 9.87 6.73
N LEU A 58 12.82 9.27 5.90
CA LEU A 58 13.19 8.82 4.56
C LEU A 58 13.03 9.93 3.50
N THR A 59 12.00 10.76 3.65
CA THR A 59 11.65 11.85 2.74
C THR A 59 11.70 13.22 3.42
N SER A 60 12.44 13.31 4.54
CA SER A 60 12.67 14.55 5.30
C SER A 60 13.35 15.64 4.48
N SER A 61 14.01 15.27 3.37
CA SER A 61 14.54 16.20 2.37
C SER A 61 13.49 17.20 1.89
N SER A 62 12.20 16.84 1.83
CA SER A 62 11.14 17.78 1.43
C SER A 62 11.04 19.00 2.36
N LEU A 63 11.35 18.87 3.65
CA LEU A 63 11.48 20.02 4.57
C LEU A 63 12.74 20.84 4.33
N ALA A 64 13.85 20.19 3.99
CA ALA A 64 15.10 20.88 3.68
C ALA A 64 14.95 21.77 2.44
N HIS A 65 14.27 21.29 1.40
CA HIS A 65 14.00 22.06 0.18
C HIS A 65 13.16 23.32 0.41
N ALA A 66 12.33 23.34 1.46
CA ALA A 66 11.52 24.50 1.83
C ALA A 66 12.34 25.73 2.25
N ARG A 67 13.64 25.56 2.51
CA ARG A 67 14.56 26.63 2.89
C ARG A 67 15.44 27.10 1.74
N LEU A 68 15.31 26.48 0.56
CA LEU A 68 16.09 26.84 -0.61
C LEU A 68 15.46 28.01 -1.38
N PRO A 69 16.26 28.74 -2.17
CA PRO A 69 15.75 29.74 -3.11
C PRO A 69 14.68 29.17 -4.06
N ALA A 70 13.62 29.95 -4.29
CA ALA A 70 12.45 29.51 -5.06
C ALA A 70 12.75 29.28 -6.56
N ASP A 71 13.79 29.92 -7.10
CA ASP A 71 14.26 29.77 -8.48
C ASP A 71 14.87 28.39 -8.79
N LEU A 72 15.27 27.65 -7.75
CA LEU A 72 15.71 26.26 -7.87
C LEU A 72 14.55 25.26 -8.01
N TYR A 73 13.32 25.67 -7.70
CA TYR A 73 12.15 24.80 -7.79
C TYR A 73 11.75 24.56 -9.25
N ARG A 74 11.90 23.32 -9.72
CA ARG A 74 11.50 22.92 -11.08
C ARG A 74 10.41 21.84 -10.98
N PRO A 75 9.13 22.24 -10.88
CA PRO A 75 8.05 21.31 -10.63
C PRO A 75 8.02 20.19 -11.67
N VAL A 76 7.85 18.95 -11.20
CA VAL A 76 7.52 17.80 -12.07
C VAL A 76 6.20 18.04 -12.80
N LEU A 77 5.88 17.21 -13.81
CA LEU A 77 4.69 17.39 -14.64
C LEU A 77 3.41 17.62 -13.83
N LEU A 78 3.18 16.80 -12.78
CA LEU A 78 2.02 16.95 -11.91
C LEU A 78 2.00 18.31 -11.20
N GLY A 79 3.14 18.76 -10.67
CA GLY A 79 3.26 20.06 -10.02
C GLY A 79 3.02 21.23 -10.98
N ARG A 80 3.42 21.09 -12.25
CA ARG A 80 3.13 22.08 -13.30
C ARG A 80 1.64 22.13 -13.63
N LEU A 81 1.00 20.98 -13.83
CA LEU A 81 -0.43 20.90 -14.16
C LEU A 81 -1.30 21.48 -13.03
N LEU A 82 -0.91 21.25 -11.78
CA LEU A 82 -1.62 21.74 -10.59
C LEU A 82 -1.15 23.13 -10.13
N HIS A 83 -0.21 23.75 -10.83
CA HIS A 83 0.38 25.05 -10.47
C HIS A 83 0.85 25.10 -9.00
N LEU A 84 1.48 24.02 -8.53
CA LEU A 84 1.96 23.93 -7.15
C LEU A 84 3.10 24.93 -6.93
N PRO A 85 3.03 25.83 -5.93
CA PRO A 85 4.07 26.82 -5.69
C PRO A 85 5.36 26.18 -5.17
N ALA A 86 6.46 26.93 -5.21
CA ALA A 86 7.69 26.54 -4.53
C ALA A 86 7.42 26.32 -3.03
N PRO A 87 8.03 25.29 -2.41
CA PRO A 87 7.79 24.98 -1.01
C PRO A 87 8.30 26.11 -0.11
N THR A 88 7.48 26.53 0.85
CA THR A 88 7.89 27.41 1.97
C THR A 88 7.89 26.62 3.28
N PRO A 89 8.65 27.04 4.31
CA PRO A 89 8.68 26.31 5.58
C PRO A 89 7.28 26.18 6.20
N ALA A 90 6.51 27.28 6.20
CA ALA A 90 5.14 27.29 6.71
C ALA A 90 4.24 26.27 5.97
N ALA A 91 4.24 26.31 4.63
CA ALA A 91 3.44 25.38 3.82
C ALA A 91 3.82 23.92 4.08
N MET A 92 5.11 23.62 4.19
CA MET A 92 5.57 22.24 4.38
C MET A 92 5.29 21.70 5.79
N TYR A 93 5.41 22.51 6.83
CA TYR A 93 5.00 22.10 8.18
C TYR A 93 3.48 21.94 8.30
N THR A 94 2.70 22.82 7.67
CA THR A 94 1.23 22.64 7.57
C THR A 94 0.88 21.37 6.83
N LEU A 95 1.52 21.11 5.69
CA LEU A 95 1.33 19.89 4.88
C LEU A 95 1.64 18.63 5.69
N LEU A 96 2.76 18.62 6.42
CA LEU A 96 3.15 17.53 7.32
C LEU A 96 2.07 17.27 8.38
N ALA A 97 1.69 18.32 9.13
CA ALA A 97 0.72 18.20 10.22
C ALA A 97 -0.65 17.70 9.72
N VAL A 98 -1.16 18.28 8.63
CA VAL A 98 -2.46 17.89 8.04
C VAL A 98 -2.41 16.47 7.49
N THR A 99 -1.34 16.09 6.80
CA THR A 99 -1.18 14.75 6.22
C THR A 99 -1.14 13.68 7.30
N LEU A 100 -0.35 13.89 8.36
CA LEU A 100 -0.24 12.93 9.45
C LEU A 100 -1.52 12.87 10.28
N ALA A 101 -2.12 14.00 10.64
CA ALA A 101 -3.37 14.03 11.40
C ALA A 101 -4.51 13.33 10.64
N SER A 102 -4.69 13.64 9.35
CA SER A 102 -5.69 13.00 8.50
C SER A 102 -5.40 11.50 8.32
N GLY A 103 -4.14 11.10 8.18
CA GLY A 103 -3.71 9.71 8.11
C GLY A 103 -4.04 8.93 9.38
N PHE A 104 -3.74 9.46 10.57
CA PHE A 104 -4.09 8.82 11.84
C PHE A 104 -5.60 8.69 12.02
N VAL A 105 -6.39 9.70 11.65
CA VAL A 105 -7.86 9.60 11.69
C VAL A 105 -8.35 8.53 10.72
N ALA A 106 -7.81 8.48 9.50
CA ALA A 106 -8.15 7.47 8.49
C ALA A 106 -7.77 6.05 8.92
N ALA A 107 -6.65 5.87 9.63
CA ALA A 107 -6.20 4.60 10.17
C ALA A 107 -7.21 3.97 11.13
N THR A 108 -7.99 4.78 11.87
CA THR A 108 -9.05 4.27 12.75
C THR A 108 -10.22 3.64 11.97
N GLY A 109 -10.43 4.05 10.72
CA GLY A 109 -11.58 3.63 9.92
C GLY A 109 -12.96 4.11 10.44
N ARG A 110 -12.99 5.00 11.45
CA ARG A 110 -14.22 5.41 12.15
C ARG A 110 -14.83 6.70 11.62
N PHE A 111 -14.03 7.78 11.53
CA PHE A 111 -14.52 9.12 11.21
C PHE A 111 -14.16 9.50 9.76
N LEU A 112 -15.20 9.61 8.91
CA LEU A 112 -15.10 9.98 7.49
C LEU A 112 -13.85 9.42 6.76
N PRO A 113 -13.60 8.10 6.79
CA PRO A 113 -12.33 7.52 6.33
C PRO A 113 -12.03 7.75 4.84
N ARG A 114 -13.04 8.07 4.03
CA ARG A 114 -12.86 8.50 2.64
C ARG A 114 -12.20 9.87 2.58
N LEU A 115 -12.79 10.87 3.25
CA LEU A 115 -12.31 12.24 3.23
C LEU A 115 -10.91 12.35 3.85
N THR A 116 -10.75 11.84 5.07
CA THR A 116 -9.46 11.90 5.78
C THR A 116 -8.38 11.11 5.06
N GLY A 117 -8.74 9.97 4.48
CA GLY A 117 -7.84 9.17 3.67
C GLY A 117 -7.38 9.89 2.38
N TYR A 118 -8.28 10.55 1.65
CA TYR A 118 -7.92 11.29 0.44
C TYR A 118 -7.16 12.60 0.74
N VAL A 119 -7.49 13.30 1.83
CA VAL A 119 -6.68 14.45 2.30
C VAL A 119 -5.25 14.01 2.57
N CYS A 120 -5.07 12.89 3.28
CA CYS A 120 -3.76 12.29 3.52
C CYS A 120 -3.06 11.89 2.21
N ALA A 121 -3.78 11.24 1.28
CA ALA A 121 -3.21 10.81 0.00
C ALA A 121 -2.73 11.99 -0.86
N CYS A 122 -3.54 13.04 -0.99
CA CYS A 122 -3.17 14.25 -1.72
C CYS A 122 -2.01 14.99 -1.05
N GLY A 123 -2.05 15.09 0.28
CA GLY A 123 -0.98 15.74 1.05
C GLY A 123 0.35 15.00 0.92
N TYR A 124 0.32 13.66 0.99
CA TYR A 124 1.49 12.83 0.79
C TYR A 124 2.00 12.85 -0.65
N LEU A 125 1.11 12.85 -1.65
CA LEU A 125 1.51 13.00 -3.05
C LEU A 125 2.22 14.34 -3.27
N TRP A 126 1.69 15.43 -2.72
CA TRP A 126 2.39 16.72 -2.76
C TRP A 126 3.75 16.62 -2.07
N TRP A 127 3.82 16.04 -0.88
CA TRP A 127 5.06 15.87 -0.12
C TRP A 127 6.19 15.21 -0.91
N VAL A 128 5.93 14.07 -1.56
CA VAL A 128 6.95 13.34 -2.33
C VAL A 128 7.32 14.06 -3.64
N THR A 129 6.37 14.78 -4.25
CA THR A 129 6.65 15.55 -5.48
C THR A 129 7.58 16.74 -5.25
N ILE A 130 7.68 17.26 -4.02
CA ILE A 130 8.61 18.36 -3.70
C ILE A 130 10.04 17.92 -3.98
N SER A 131 10.53 16.86 -3.34
CA SER A 131 11.91 16.40 -3.55
C SER A 131 12.16 15.99 -5.02
N MET A 132 11.15 15.45 -5.71
CA MET A 132 11.27 15.14 -7.14
C MET A 132 11.44 16.38 -8.03
N SER A 133 10.87 17.50 -7.62
CA SER A 133 10.99 18.79 -8.31
C SER A 133 12.37 19.44 -8.13
N TYR A 134 13.24 18.84 -7.31
CA TYR A 134 14.66 19.17 -7.16
C TYR A 134 15.59 18.04 -7.67
N GLY A 135 15.06 17.12 -8.48
CA GLY A 135 15.85 16.09 -9.17
C GLY A 135 16.00 14.77 -8.42
N LYS A 136 15.38 14.58 -7.25
CA LYS A 136 15.32 13.28 -6.58
C LYS A 136 14.35 12.34 -7.31
N VAL A 137 14.67 11.06 -7.42
CA VAL A 137 13.77 10.07 -8.05
C VAL A 137 13.31 9.04 -7.02
N ASP A 138 12.08 9.21 -6.52
CA ASP A 138 11.48 8.40 -5.45
C ASP A 138 10.48 7.36 -6.01
N HIS A 139 10.94 6.55 -6.97
CA HIS A 139 10.10 5.54 -7.64
C HIS A 139 9.66 4.39 -6.72
N ASP A 140 10.39 4.17 -5.62
CA ASP A 140 10.08 3.21 -4.57
C ASP A 140 8.80 3.57 -3.78
N HIS A 141 8.31 4.80 -3.90
CA HIS A 141 7.10 5.24 -3.22
C HIS A 141 5.80 4.95 -4.00
N LEU A 142 5.88 4.38 -5.21
CA LEU A 142 4.71 4.12 -6.06
C LEU A 142 3.61 3.33 -5.33
N ALA A 143 3.99 2.22 -4.68
CA ALA A 143 3.03 1.36 -3.99
C ALA A 143 2.36 2.06 -2.80
N LEU A 144 3.11 2.89 -2.08
CA LEU A 144 2.61 3.70 -0.98
C LEU A 144 1.61 4.74 -1.49
N VAL A 145 1.95 5.52 -2.52
CA VAL A 145 1.04 6.49 -3.13
C VAL A 145 -0.24 5.80 -3.60
N VAL A 146 -0.13 4.71 -4.36
CA VAL A 146 -1.31 3.96 -4.83
C VAL A 146 -2.15 3.48 -3.64
N ALA A 147 -1.54 2.90 -2.61
CA ALA A 147 -2.24 2.44 -1.42
C ALA A 147 -3.02 3.58 -0.73
N LEU A 148 -2.41 4.74 -0.56
CA LEU A 148 -3.07 5.89 0.06
C LEU A 148 -4.28 6.37 -0.75
N PHE A 149 -4.27 6.26 -2.07
CA PHE A 149 -5.43 6.60 -2.91
C PHE A 149 -6.51 5.52 -2.95
N VAL A 150 -6.14 4.23 -2.97
CA VAL A 150 -7.14 3.17 -3.16
C VAL A 150 -7.74 2.66 -1.86
N LEU A 151 -7.01 2.68 -0.75
CA LEU A 151 -7.55 2.22 0.55
C LEU A 151 -8.74 3.05 1.04
N PRO A 152 -8.79 4.40 0.90
CA PRO A 152 -9.95 5.20 1.29
C PRO A 152 -11.23 4.83 0.54
N SER A 153 -11.14 4.37 -0.72
CA SER A 153 -12.28 4.00 -1.57
C SER A 153 -13.23 2.95 -0.93
N VAL A 154 -12.72 2.15 0.01
CA VAL A 154 -13.49 1.11 0.73
C VAL A 154 -14.43 1.70 1.80
N GLY A 155 -14.17 2.92 2.28
CA GLY A 155 -14.95 3.51 3.36
C GLY A 155 -14.69 2.89 4.73
N ARG A 156 -15.71 2.59 5.53
CA ARG A 156 -15.54 2.06 6.89
C ARG A 156 -15.06 0.60 6.83
N ALA A 157 -13.88 0.34 7.41
CA ALA A 157 -13.29 -0.99 7.54
C ALA A 157 -12.62 -1.09 8.91
N ARG A 158 -12.90 -2.18 9.64
CA ARG A 158 -12.38 -2.44 10.98
C ARG A 158 -11.69 -3.80 10.99
N ILE A 159 -10.72 -3.98 11.88
CA ILE A 159 -9.90 -5.20 11.92
C ILE A 159 -10.73 -6.47 12.24
N ASP A 160 -11.90 -6.32 12.84
CA ASP A 160 -12.84 -7.39 13.17
C ASP A 160 -13.91 -7.64 12.10
N ASP A 161 -13.97 -6.83 11.04
CA ASP A 161 -14.98 -6.93 9.99
C ASP A 161 -14.58 -7.97 8.94
N GLN A 162 -15.02 -9.21 9.14
CA GLN A 162 -14.75 -10.34 8.23
C GLN A 162 -15.64 -10.37 6.97
N ARG A 163 -16.58 -9.42 6.82
CA ARG A 163 -17.47 -9.41 5.66
C ARG A 163 -16.67 -9.18 4.38
N GLY A 164 -16.90 -10.05 3.40
CA GLY A 164 -16.32 -9.93 2.07
C GLY A 164 -16.85 -8.70 1.33
N CYS A 165 -15.96 -7.98 0.66
CA CYS A 165 -16.32 -6.76 -0.05
C CYS A 165 -15.53 -6.62 -1.36
N GLU A 166 -16.20 -6.25 -2.44
CA GLU A 166 -15.60 -6.12 -3.77
C GLU A 166 -14.66 -4.93 -3.86
N SER A 167 -15.01 -3.81 -3.23
CA SER A 167 -14.11 -2.65 -3.15
C SER A 167 -12.83 -2.98 -2.36
N SER A 168 -12.91 -3.87 -1.37
CA SER A 168 -11.73 -4.38 -0.65
C SER A 168 -10.85 -5.22 -1.57
N ALA A 169 -11.44 -6.04 -2.43
CA ALA A 169 -10.70 -6.81 -3.41
C ALA A 169 -9.97 -5.88 -4.39
N TRP A 170 -10.71 -4.95 -5.00
CA TRP A 170 -10.17 -3.99 -5.96
C TRP A 170 -9.02 -3.18 -5.37
N ALA A 171 -9.22 -2.60 -4.16
CA ALA A 171 -8.18 -1.82 -3.50
C ALA A 171 -6.92 -2.66 -3.21
N ALA A 172 -7.07 -3.89 -2.71
CA ALA A 172 -5.93 -4.77 -2.46
C ALA A 172 -5.21 -5.17 -3.76
N ARG A 173 -5.95 -5.43 -4.85
CA ARG A 173 -5.36 -5.73 -6.16
C ARG A 173 -4.60 -4.53 -6.74
N CYS A 174 -5.12 -3.32 -6.62
CA CYS A 174 -4.38 -2.11 -7.03
C CYS A 174 -3.04 -1.99 -6.32
N VAL A 175 -2.99 -2.25 -5.00
CA VAL A 175 -1.73 -2.26 -4.24
C VAL A 175 -0.80 -3.37 -4.74
N GLN A 176 -1.29 -4.60 -4.89
CA GLN A 176 -0.47 -5.72 -5.39
C GLN A 176 0.09 -5.46 -6.79
N VAL A 177 -0.73 -4.93 -7.71
CA VAL A 177 -0.31 -4.54 -9.05
C VAL A 177 0.75 -3.46 -8.98
N SER A 178 0.61 -2.45 -8.11
CA SER A 178 1.63 -1.40 -7.97
C SER A 178 2.96 -1.91 -7.44
N VAL A 179 2.95 -2.88 -6.52
CA VAL A 179 4.16 -3.57 -6.05
C VAL A 179 4.83 -4.33 -7.20
N VAL A 180 4.06 -5.15 -7.92
CA VAL A 180 4.60 -5.89 -9.06
C VAL A 180 5.09 -4.97 -10.17
N ALA A 181 4.38 -3.89 -10.45
CA ALA A 181 4.76 -2.90 -11.44
C ALA A 181 6.09 -2.24 -11.08
N ALA A 182 6.32 -1.88 -9.83
CA ALA A 182 7.59 -1.28 -9.41
C ALA A 182 8.78 -2.24 -9.61
N TYR A 183 8.62 -3.55 -9.32
CA TYR A 183 9.67 -4.53 -9.64
C TYR A 183 9.86 -4.70 -11.15
N PHE A 184 8.78 -5.04 -11.86
CA PHE A 184 8.86 -5.38 -13.28
C PHE A 184 9.30 -4.19 -14.14
N LEU A 185 8.77 -2.99 -13.88
CA LEU A 185 9.17 -1.78 -14.60
C LEU A 185 10.58 -1.31 -14.20
N SER A 186 11.06 -1.64 -13.00
CA SER A 186 12.48 -1.47 -12.65
C SER A 186 13.38 -2.32 -13.54
N MET A 187 13.04 -3.60 -13.77
CA MET A 187 13.75 -4.43 -14.76
C MET A 187 13.65 -3.84 -16.17
N TRP A 188 12.45 -3.44 -16.60
CA TRP A 188 12.28 -2.85 -17.92
C TRP A 188 13.10 -1.56 -18.09
N ALA A 189 13.18 -0.73 -17.05
CA ALA A 189 14.01 0.47 -17.06
C ALA A 189 15.51 0.14 -17.23
N LYS A 190 15.98 -0.96 -16.64
CA LYS A 190 17.36 -1.45 -16.84
C LYS A 190 17.62 -1.81 -18.30
N VAL A 191 16.69 -2.53 -18.95
CA VAL A 191 16.78 -2.83 -20.39
C VAL A 191 16.77 -1.56 -21.22
N LYS A 192 15.80 -0.66 -20.96
CA LYS A 192 15.59 0.55 -21.77
C LYS A 192 16.76 1.53 -21.68
N ILE A 193 17.34 1.70 -20.49
CA ILE A 193 18.37 2.72 -20.23
C ILE A 193 19.78 2.14 -20.38
N GLY A 194 19.99 0.90 -19.93
CA GLY A 194 21.31 0.27 -19.89
C GLY A 194 21.58 -0.78 -20.96
N GLY A 195 20.58 -1.13 -21.79
CA GLY A 195 20.70 -2.17 -22.81
C GLY A 195 20.50 -3.59 -22.30
N PHE A 196 20.19 -4.51 -23.21
CA PHE A 196 20.19 -5.94 -22.96
C PHE A 196 21.01 -6.66 -24.05
N PRO A 197 22.05 -7.45 -23.66
CA PRO A 197 22.36 -7.90 -22.31
C PRO A 197 23.40 -7.04 -21.58
N GLU A 198 23.63 -5.79 -21.98
CA GLU A 198 24.71 -4.93 -21.46
C GLU A 198 24.53 -4.60 -19.98
N TRP A 199 23.31 -4.26 -19.54
CA TRP A 199 23.06 -3.91 -18.14
C TRP A 199 23.46 -5.04 -17.17
N PRO A 200 23.00 -6.30 -17.32
CA PRO A 200 23.37 -7.36 -16.39
C PRO A 200 24.83 -7.82 -16.52
N ASN A 201 25.52 -7.50 -17.62
CA ASN A 201 26.94 -7.81 -17.82
C ASN A 201 27.89 -6.65 -17.48
N GLY A 202 27.34 -5.47 -17.17
CA GLY A 202 28.09 -4.26 -16.86
C GLY A 202 28.66 -4.24 -15.44
N ALA A 203 29.12 -3.05 -15.03
CA ALA A 203 29.70 -2.80 -13.71
C ALA A 203 28.75 -2.04 -12.76
N THR A 204 27.43 -2.09 -13.00
CA THR A 204 26.44 -1.28 -12.28
C THR A 204 26.42 -1.57 -10.77
N VAL A 205 26.46 -2.84 -10.37
CA VAL A 205 26.50 -3.21 -8.95
C VAL A 205 27.84 -2.79 -8.33
N GLN A 206 28.96 -2.96 -9.04
CA GLN A 206 30.27 -2.52 -8.57
C GLN A 206 30.31 -1.00 -8.34
N TRP A 207 29.82 -0.21 -9.30
CA TRP A 207 29.68 1.25 -9.19
C TRP A 207 28.77 1.66 -8.03
N ALA A 208 27.68 0.93 -7.82
CA ALA A 208 26.75 1.25 -6.76
C ALA A 208 27.33 0.90 -5.37
N LEU A 209 28.11 -0.18 -5.25
CA LEU A 209 28.86 -0.54 -4.03
C LEU A 209 30.00 0.44 -3.75
N SER A 210 30.70 0.97 -4.76
CA SER A 210 31.75 1.96 -4.51
C SER A 210 31.20 3.28 -3.97
N ARG A 211 29.99 3.67 -4.41
CA ARG A 211 29.33 4.90 -3.97
C ARG A 211 28.58 4.78 -2.65
N ARG A 212 27.93 3.64 -2.41
CA ARG A 212 26.97 3.46 -1.30
C ARG A 212 27.22 2.21 -0.44
N GLY A 213 28.22 1.41 -0.76
CA GLY A 213 28.47 0.14 -0.09
C GLY A 213 28.78 0.30 1.39
N THR A 214 28.24 -0.60 2.20
CA THR A 214 28.67 -0.79 3.59
C THR A 214 30.11 -1.35 3.62
N ALA A 215 30.72 -1.48 4.80
CA ALA A 215 32.03 -2.15 4.91
C ALA A 215 31.99 -3.55 4.30
N PHE A 216 30.92 -4.32 4.58
CA PHE A 216 30.69 -5.63 3.99
C PHE A 216 30.39 -5.57 2.49
N GLY A 217 29.58 -4.61 2.03
CA GLY A 217 29.33 -4.46 0.59
C GLY A 217 30.59 -4.12 -0.21
N ARG A 218 31.44 -3.25 0.33
CA ARG A 218 32.69 -2.83 -0.34
C ARG A 218 33.72 -3.94 -0.41
N SER A 219 33.75 -4.88 0.52
CA SER A 219 34.66 -6.03 0.43
C SER A 219 34.32 -6.98 -0.73
N LEU A 220 33.13 -6.84 -1.36
CA LEU A 220 32.73 -7.64 -2.52
C LEU A 220 33.14 -7.02 -3.87
N ILE A 221 33.67 -5.81 -3.89
CA ILE A 221 33.97 -5.05 -5.13
C ILE A 221 34.97 -5.81 -6.02
N ASP A 222 35.91 -6.52 -5.43
CA ASP A 222 36.98 -7.23 -6.14
C ASP A 222 36.56 -8.60 -6.69
N TYR A 223 35.27 -8.97 -6.57
CA TYR A 223 34.73 -10.26 -7.02
C TYR A 223 33.79 -10.07 -8.24
N PRO A 224 34.32 -9.75 -9.43
CA PRO A 224 33.50 -9.33 -10.58
C PRO A 224 32.51 -10.41 -11.06
N VAL A 225 32.86 -11.70 -10.94
CA VAL A 225 31.96 -12.80 -11.29
C VAL A 225 30.75 -12.83 -10.35
N LEU A 226 30.96 -12.65 -9.04
CA LEU A 226 29.90 -12.58 -8.05
C LEU A 226 28.98 -11.38 -8.30
N LEU A 227 29.55 -10.21 -8.63
CA LEU A 227 28.77 -9.01 -8.91
C LEU A 227 27.94 -9.13 -10.19
N LYS A 228 28.48 -9.77 -11.24
CA LYS A 228 27.71 -10.07 -12.45
C LYS A 228 26.60 -11.09 -12.18
N ALA A 229 26.89 -12.13 -11.41
CA ALA A 229 25.87 -13.12 -11.01
C ALA A 229 24.74 -12.46 -10.22
N SER A 230 25.05 -11.51 -9.32
CA SER A 230 24.03 -10.78 -8.56
C SER A 230 23.20 -9.84 -9.43
N GLN A 231 23.78 -9.22 -10.47
CA GLN A 231 23.04 -8.44 -11.47
C GLN A 231 22.03 -9.30 -12.23
N TRP A 232 22.45 -10.46 -12.72
CA TRP A 232 21.57 -11.43 -13.38
C TRP A 232 20.47 -11.93 -12.45
N PHE A 233 20.81 -12.21 -11.19
CA PHE A 233 19.85 -12.60 -10.17
C PHE A 233 18.80 -11.52 -9.92
N MET A 234 19.21 -10.26 -9.70
CA MET A 234 18.31 -9.12 -9.50
C MET A 234 17.41 -8.90 -10.72
N PHE A 235 17.99 -8.90 -11.92
CA PHE A 235 17.26 -8.76 -13.18
C PHE A 235 16.18 -9.83 -13.32
N THR A 236 16.54 -11.09 -13.07
CA THR A 236 15.62 -12.24 -13.19
C THR A 236 14.54 -12.16 -12.12
N ALA A 237 14.90 -11.86 -10.87
CA ALA A 237 13.97 -11.70 -9.77
C ALA A 237 12.88 -10.66 -10.09
N GLU A 238 13.28 -9.48 -10.57
CA GLU A 238 12.36 -8.43 -10.98
C GLU A 238 11.50 -8.84 -12.18
N ALA A 239 12.08 -9.51 -13.18
CA ALA A 239 11.38 -10.00 -14.37
C ALA A 239 10.27 -11.02 -14.03
N VAL A 240 10.50 -11.91 -13.04
CA VAL A 240 9.51 -12.92 -12.64
C VAL A 240 8.50 -12.42 -11.60
N SER A 241 8.64 -11.17 -11.13
CA SER A 241 7.72 -10.58 -10.14
C SER A 241 6.23 -10.62 -10.50
N PRO A 242 5.77 -10.59 -11.79
CA PRO A 242 4.36 -10.75 -12.12
C PRO A 242 3.73 -12.07 -11.63
N ALA A 243 4.54 -13.11 -11.41
CA ALA A 243 4.06 -14.36 -10.83
C ALA A 243 3.37 -14.16 -9.47
N LEU A 244 3.80 -13.16 -8.67
CA LEU A 244 3.18 -12.84 -7.37
C LEU A 244 1.67 -12.61 -7.45
N LEU A 245 1.14 -12.11 -8.59
CA LEU A 245 -0.29 -11.83 -8.77
C LEU A 245 -1.16 -13.10 -8.88
N PHE A 246 -0.55 -14.23 -9.21
CA PHE A 246 -1.25 -15.47 -9.55
C PHE A 246 -0.90 -16.64 -8.63
N LEU A 247 0.26 -16.58 -7.98
CA LEU A 247 0.66 -17.56 -6.96
C LEU A 247 -0.32 -17.58 -5.78
N ARG A 248 -0.46 -18.76 -5.18
CA ARG A 248 -1.30 -19.00 -4.00
C ARG A 248 -0.59 -19.95 -3.04
N GLY A 249 -0.97 -19.94 -1.76
CA GLY A 249 -0.45 -20.88 -0.76
C GLY A 249 1.05 -20.72 -0.49
N ARG A 250 1.76 -21.85 -0.31
CA ARG A 250 3.19 -21.86 0.06
C ARG A 250 4.09 -21.13 -0.95
N PRO A 251 3.97 -21.34 -2.29
CA PRO A 251 4.77 -20.61 -3.26
C PRO A 251 4.67 -19.09 -3.15
N LEU A 252 3.46 -18.56 -2.90
CA LEU A 252 3.26 -17.13 -2.69
C LEU A 252 4.05 -16.62 -1.48
N TYR A 253 3.98 -17.33 -0.35
CA TYR A 253 4.69 -16.91 0.86
C TYR A 253 6.21 -17.00 0.71
N LEU A 254 6.71 -18.01 -0.01
CA LEU A 254 8.14 -18.11 -0.32
C LEU A 254 8.58 -16.93 -1.21
N PHE A 255 7.80 -16.55 -2.22
CA PHE A 255 8.11 -15.39 -3.06
C PHE A 255 8.05 -14.08 -2.26
N VAL A 256 7.05 -13.89 -1.40
CA VAL A 256 6.97 -12.72 -0.52
C VAL A 256 8.20 -12.64 0.40
N LEU A 257 8.59 -13.76 1.02
CA LEU A 257 9.78 -13.83 1.87
C LEU A 257 11.06 -13.57 1.08
N PHE A 258 11.16 -14.13 -0.13
CA PHE A 258 12.27 -13.90 -1.05
C PHE A 258 12.44 -12.41 -1.35
N PHE A 259 11.38 -11.71 -1.75
CA PHE A 259 11.47 -10.27 -2.04
C PHE A 259 11.72 -9.43 -0.80
N ALA A 260 11.18 -9.82 0.36
CA ALA A 260 11.54 -9.17 1.63
C ALA A 260 13.03 -9.35 1.95
N GLY A 261 13.58 -10.55 1.74
CA GLY A 261 15.01 -10.85 1.88
C GLY A 261 15.87 -10.08 0.87
N PHE A 262 15.43 -9.97 -0.38
CA PHE A 262 16.09 -9.17 -1.42
C PHE A 262 16.28 -7.72 -0.97
N HIS A 263 15.25 -7.10 -0.39
CA HIS A 263 15.35 -5.75 0.17
C HIS A 263 16.28 -5.67 1.38
N ALA A 264 16.21 -6.64 2.28
CA ALA A 264 17.10 -6.71 3.44
C ALA A 264 18.57 -6.83 3.03
N VAL A 265 18.89 -7.69 2.06
CA VAL A 265 20.24 -7.86 1.50
C VAL A 265 20.71 -6.58 0.82
N THR A 266 19.86 -5.95 0.01
CA THR A 266 20.19 -4.68 -0.66
C THR A 266 20.54 -3.60 0.37
N TYR A 267 19.76 -3.48 1.44
CA TYR A 267 20.05 -2.55 2.53
C TYR A 267 21.35 -2.90 3.27
N ALA A 268 21.58 -4.18 3.58
CA ALA A 268 22.79 -4.62 4.26
C ALA A 268 24.07 -4.37 3.44
N LEU A 269 23.98 -4.48 2.11
CA LEU A 269 25.11 -4.27 1.21
C LEU A 269 25.34 -2.78 0.88
N MET A 270 24.29 -1.98 0.74
CA MET A 270 24.38 -0.66 0.08
C MET A 270 23.76 0.48 0.88
N SER A 271 23.18 0.20 2.05
CA SER A 271 22.38 1.16 2.82
C SER A 271 21.26 1.85 2.00
N ILE A 272 20.88 1.25 0.87
CA ILE A 272 19.74 1.66 0.05
C ILE A 272 18.54 0.90 0.59
N HIS A 273 17.51 1.61 1.00
CA HIS A 273 16.24 1.01 1.38
C HIS A 273 15.19 1.29 0.31
N PHE A 274 14.31 0.32 0.12
CA PHE A 274 13.06 0.48 -0.63
C PHE A 274 11.89 0.22 0.33
N LEU A 275 12.01 0.60 1.59
CA LEU A 275 11.02 0.31 2.62
C LEU A 275 9.60 0.81 2.26
N PRO A 276 9.41 2.01 1.67
CA PRO A 276 8.12 2.49 1.18
C PRO A 276 7.46 1.56 0.15
N HIS A 277 8.26 0.73 -0.52
CA HIS A 277 7.82 -0.32 -1.41
C HIS A 277 7.65 -1.67 -0.67
N ALA A 278 8.67 -2.08 0.09
CA ALA A 278 8.79 -3.42 0.66
C ALA A 278 7.66 -3.75 1.65
N ILE A 279 7.19 -2.77 2.44
CA ILE A 279 6.08 -3.01 3.38
C ILE A 279 4.81 -3.48 2.66
N TRP A 280 4.61 -3.11 1.38
CA TRP A 280 3.41 -3.46 0.62
C TRP A 280 3.42 -4.87 0.07
N LEU A 281 4.52 -5.62 0.24
CA LEU A 281 4.49 -7.09 0.13
C LEU A 281 3.43 -7.69 1.08
N ALA A 282 3.10 -7.00 2.18
CA ALA A 282 2.00 -7.37 3.09
C ALA A 282 0.63 -7.47 2.39
N ALA A 283 0.41 -6.78 1.27
CA ALA A 283 -0.83 -6.87 0.50
C ALA A 283 -1.09 -8.26 -0.09
N PHE A 284 -0.05 -9.09 -0.23
CA PHE A 284 -0.16 -10.49 -0.66
C PHE A 284 -0.49 -11.45 0.49
N LEU A 285 -0.40 -10.99 1.74
CA LEU A 285 -0.62 -11.81 2.93
C LEU A 285 -2.08 -11.74 3.40
N PRO A 286 -2.61 -12.81 4.03
CA PRO A 286 -3.96 -12.81 4.60
C PRO A 286 -3.99 -12.09 5.95
N LEU A 287 -3.78 -10.76 5.93
CA LEU A 287 -3.63 -9.93 7.14
C LEU A 287 -4.85 -9.98 8.07
N GLU A 288 -6.05 -10.24 7.55
CA GLU A 288 -7.26 -10.43 8.35
C GLU A 288 -7.13 -11.56 9.39
N ARG A 289 -6.22 -12.52 9.19
CA ARG A 289 -5.95 -13.61 10.14
C ARG A 289 -5.20 -13.12 11.39
N LEU A 290 -4.54 -11.96 11.32
CA LEU A 290 -3.83 -11.38 12.47
C LEU A 290 -4.80 -10.98 13.59
N THR A 291 -6.04 -10.59 13.25
CA THR A 291 -7.05 -10.20 14.23
C THR A 291 -7.35 -11.31 15.23
N GLY A 292 -7.39 -12.57 14.78
CA GLY A 292 -7.62 -13.73 15.64
C GLY A 292 -6.48 -13.98 16.63
N ARG A 293 -5.26 -13.54 16.30
CA ARG A 293 -4.06 -13.69 17.14
C ARG A 293 -3.90 -12.56 18.16
N LEU A 294 -4.65 -11.47 18.02
CA LEU A 294 -4.58 -10.36 18.98
C LEU A 294 -5.25 -10.73 20.31
N PRO A 295 -4.64 -10.32 21.46
CA PRO A 295 -5.28 -10.35 22.76
C PRO A 295 -6.66 -9.67 22.76
N ALA A 296 -7.60 -10.19 23.55
CA ALA A 296 -8.98 -9.71 23.59
C ALA A 296 -9.10 -8.20 23.93
N ARG A 297 -8.18 -7.66 24.75
CA ARG A 297 -8.12 -6.23 25.08
C ARG A 297 -7.79 -5.38 23.84
N LEU A 298 -6.75 -5.74 23.09
CA LEU A 298 -6.35 -5.02 21.87
C LEU A 298 -7.41 -5.14 20.77
N ARG A 299 -8.05 -6.31 20.66
CA ARG A 299 -9.16 -6.52 19.73
C ARG A 299 -10.35 -5.61 20.04
N ARG A 300 -10.67 -5.37 21.31
CA ARG A 300 -11.73 -4.42 21.70
C ARG A 300 -11.37 -2.97 21.36
N VAL A 301 -10.15 -2.53 21.69
CA VAL A 301 -9.68 -1.16 21.41
C VAL A 301 -9.68 -0.87 19.91
N LEU A 302 -9.12 -1.79 19.11
CA LEU A 302 -8.95 -1.62 17.66
C LEU A 302 -10.21 -1.99 16.86
N GLY A 303 -10.97 -3.00 17.29
CA GLY A 303 -12.21 -3.47 16.65
C GLY A 303 -13.42 -2.58 16.93
N GLY A 304 -13.44 -1.86 18.06
CA GLY A 304 -14.47 -0.85 18.33
C GLY A 304 -15.89 -1.42 18.40
N ARG A 305 -16.09 -2.53 19.12
CA ARG A 305 -17.44 -2.92 19.57
C ARG A 305 -17.93 -1.90 20.60
N SER A 306 -18.91 -1.10 20.20
CA SER A 306 -19.90 -0.57 21.15
C SER A 306 -20.87 -1.71 21.43
N ASP A 307 -20.69 -2.44 22.53
CA ASP A 307 -21.63 -3.46 23.02
C ASP A 307 -22.96 -2.88 23.52
N ALA A 308 -23.40 -1.73 22.98
CA ALA A 308 -24.58 -1.00 23.48
C ALA A 308 -25.91 -1.36 22.79
N ALA A 309 -25.91 -2.19 21.75
CA ALA A 309 -27.13 -2.45 20.96
C ALA A 309 -27.77 -3.84 21.16
N SER A 310 -27.22 -4.70 22.03
CA SER A 310 -27.77 -6.05 22.27
C SER A 310 -28.37 -6.26 23.66
N ALA A 311 -28.45 -5.22 24.50
CA ALA A 311 -28.99 -5.29 25.87
C ALA A 311 -30.41 -4.71 26.00
N ALA A 312 -31.12 -4.47 24.89
CA ALA A 312 -32.49 -3.98 24.90
C ALA A 312 -33.41 -4.91 24.09
N ALA A 313 -33.57 -6.13 24.57
CA ALA A 313 -34.81 -6.87 24.35
C ALA A 313 -35.50 -6.92 25.73
N PRO A 314 -36.60 -6.19 25.96
CA PRO A 314 -37.38 -6.39 27.17
C PRO A 314 -37.97 -7.80 27.10
N ALA A 315 -37.75 -8.59 28.15
CA ALA A 315 -38.50 -9.80 28.39
C ALA A 315 -39.98 -9.41 28.52
N ALA A 316 -40.79 -9.80 27.55
CA ALA A 316 -42.23 -9.80 27.71
C ALA A 316 -42.60 -10.99 28.60
N ALA A 317 -43.08 -10.68 29.81
CA ALA A 317 -43.85 -11.56 30.67
C ALA A 317 -45.30 -11.07 30.65
#